data_AF-A0A803P5A8-F1
#
_entry.id   AF-A0A803P5A8-F1
#
_cell.length_a   1.000
_cell.length_b   1.000
_cell.length_c   1.000
_cell.angle_alpha   90.00
_cell.angle_beta   90.00
_cell.angle_gamma   90.00
#
_symmetry.space_group_name_H-M   'P 1'
#
loop_
_entity.id
_entity.type
_entity.pdbx_description
1 polymer ?
#
loop_
_entity_poly.entity_id
_entity_poly.type
_entity_poly.pdbx_seq_one_letter_code
_entity_poly.pdbx_strand_id
1 'polypeptide(L)'
;MEAACGISWPADRLIIQVLDDSTNEVLRELVEMECHKWMEKGENINCKTRNNRNGYKAGALKEGLEKQYVKTEFVAIFDAYFQPEEDFLWRTIPYLLENPDIGLVQARWKFWKIVAHWVTFFFYCIVIPTIVVPEVQISKPLAVYTPASITILNAVSTSRSLNLVVFWILFENVMSIHLSKATIIGLLQANWVDEWAATEKLGNTVKPKSNLVNHVLRKPRPQTSRRIHVLELLMGMFMLRCAVYNLLYKKDHFFFYLLLQAGDFFIMALGYVGTFVPN
;
A
#
# COMPACT_ATOMS: atom_id res chain seq x y z
N MET A 1 -3.59 4.84 -9.44
CA MET A 1 -3.62 5.57 -10.73
C MET A 1 -4.30 6.91 -10.60
N GLU A 2 -5.52 6.99 -10.06
CA GLU A 2 -6.26 8.27 -9.93
C GLU A 2 -5.42 9.42 -9.34
N ALA A 3 -4.77 9.21 -8.18
CA ALA A 3 -3.92 10.24 -7.58
C ALA A 3 -2.68 10.62 -8.43
N ALA A 4 -2.12 9.69 -9.19
CA ALA A 4 -0.98 9.96 -10.07
C ALA A 4 -1.42 10.72 -11.35
N CYS A 5 -2.62 10.45 -11.86
CA CYS A 5 -3.21 11.16 -13.00
C CYS A 5 -3.74 12.54 -12.58
N GLY A 6 -4.08 12.73 -11.31
CA GLY A 6 -4.48 14.03 -10.76
C GLY A 6 -3.32 14.98 -10.45
N ILE A 7 -2.06 14.59 -10.70
CA ILE A 7 -0.93 15.49 -10.49
C ILE A 7 -1.01 16.64 -11.50
N SER A 8 -1.00 17.86 -10.98
CA SER A 8 -0.96 19.07 -11.79
C SER A 8 0.43 19.24 -12.40
N TRP A 9 0.52 18.99 -13.71
CA TRP A 9 1.69 19.28 -14.53
C TRP A 9 1.27 19.42 -16.00
N PRO A 10 1.99 20.16 -16.84
CA PRO A 10 1.69 20.21 -18.27
C PRO A 10 1.66 18.80 -18.88
N ALA A 11 0.52 18.42 -19.48
CA ALA A 11 0.25 17.06 -19.96
C ALA A 11 1.22 16.63 -21.08
N ASP A 12 1.73 17.59 -21.86
CA ASP A 12 2.78 17.38 -22.87
C ASP A 12 4.15 17.05 -22.27
N ARG A 13 4.34 17.30 -20.97
CA ARG A 13 5.60 17.11 -20.22
C ARG A 13 5.48 16.08 -19.10
N LEU A 14 4.34 15.42 -18.96
CA LEU A 14 4.11 14.37 -17.97
C LEU A 14 4.02 13.02 -18.68
N ILE A 15 4.77 12.04 -18.18
CA ILE A 15 4.67 10.64 -18.58
C ILE A 15 4.46 9.83 -17.32
N ILE A 16 3.35 9.10 -17.25
CA ILE A 16 3.05 8.21 -16.14
C ILE A 16 3.41 6.79 -16.56
N GLN A 17 4.38 6.18 -15.89
CA GLN A 17 4.78 4.80 -16.17
C GLN A 17 4.36 3.90 -15.01
N VAL A 18 3.60 2.85 -15.32
CA VAL A 18 3.23 1.79 -14.36
C VAL A 18 4.10 0.56 -14.63
N LEU A 19 4.91 0.21 -13.66
CA LEU A 19 5.83 -0.94 -13.72
C LEU A 19 5.23 -2.09 -12.92
N ASP A 20 4.63 -3.05 -13.61
CA ASP A 20 4.00 -4.20 -13.00
C ASP A 20 4.93 -5.44 -13.02
N ASP A 21 5.34 -5.86 -11.82
CA ASP A 21 6.16 -7.06 -11.55
C ASP A 21 5.30 -8.23 -11.03
N SER A 22 3.99 -8.16 -11.21
CA SER A 22 3.05 -9.20 -10.78
C SER A 22 3.18 -10.44 -11.67
N THR A 23 3.18 -11.61 -11.02
CA THR A 23 3.13 -12.92 -11.71
C THR A 23 1.70 -13.42 -11.90
N ASN A 24 0.71 -12.67 -11.40
CA ASN A 24 -0.70 -13.01 -11.47
C ASN A 24 -1.29 -12.38 -12.73
N GLU A 25 -1.81 -13.22 -13.64
CA GLU A 25 -2.40 -12.79 -14.90
C GLU A 25 -3.64 -11.91 -14.71
N VAL A 26 -4.53 -12.27 -13.78
CA VAL A 26 -5.73 -11.48 -13.46
C VAL A 26 -5.36 -10.10 -12.93
N LEU A 27 -4.32 -10.02 -12.08
CA LEU A 27 -3.86 -8.74 -11.57
C LEU A 27 -3.27 -7.87 -12.68
N ARG A 28 -2.50 -8.48 -13.60
CA ARG A 28 -1.94 -7.79 -14.77
C ARG A 28 -3.06 -7.25 -15.67
N GLU A 29 -4.08 -8.05 -15.94
CA GLU A 29 -5.25 -7.63 -16.72
C GLU A 29 -6.01 -6.49 -16.05
N LEU A 30 -6.24 -6.55 -14.74
CA LEU A 30 -6.89 -5.46 -14.00
C LEU A 30 -6.09 -4.16 -14.05
N VAL A 31 -4.77 -4.24 -13.88
CA VAL A 31 -3.88 -3.08 -13.99
C VAL A 31 -3.92 -2.54 -15.43
N GLU A 32 -3.83 -3.40 -16.44
CA GLU A 32 -3.87 -3.02 -17.84
C GLU A 32 -5.20 -2.38 -18.25
N MET A 33 -6.34 -2.91 -17.78
CA MET A 33 -7.66 -2.32 -17.99
C MET A 33 -7.77 -0.93 -17.37
N GLU A 34 -7.31 -0.75 -16.12
CA GLU A 34 -7.36 0.57 -15.48
C GLU A 34 -6.41 1.54 -16.20
N CYS A 35 -5.23 1.09 -16.64
CA CYS A 35 -4.35 1.90 -17.48
C CYS A 35 -5.03 2.36 -18.77
N HIS A 36 -5.69 1.43 -19.48
CA HIS A 36 -6.38 1.71 -20.73
C HIS A 36 -7.47 2.75 -20.56
N LYS A 37 -8.27 2.63 -19.50
CA LYS A 37 -9.32 3.59 -19.14
C LYS A 37 -8.79 5.01 -18.93
N TRP A 38 -7.58 5.17 -18.40
CA TRP A 38 -6.96 6.49 -18.26
C TRP A 38 -6.28 6.97 -19.54
N MET A 39 -5.71 6.07 -20.34
CA MET A 39 -5.23 6.39 -21.69
C MET A 39 -6.37 6.93 -22.57
N GLU A 40 -7.56 6.32 -22.51
CA GLU A 40 -8.77 6.78 -23.22
C GLU A 40 -9.23 8.17 -22.80
N LYS A 41 -8.93 8.58 -21.56
CA LYS A 41 -9.20 9.95 -21.07
C LYS A 41 -8.18 10.98 -21.57
N GLY A 42 -7.15 10.55 -22.30
CA GLY A 42 -6.11 11.41 -22.86
C GLY A 42 -4.85 11.52 -21.99
N GLU A 43 -4.72 10.74 -20.92
CA GLU A 43 -3.52 10.74 -20.08
C GLU A 43 -2.37 9.99 -20.74
N ASN A 44 -1.15 10.52 -20.64
CA ASN A 44 0.06 9.90 -21.19
C ASN A 44 0.58 8.79 -20.27
N ILE A 45 -0.12 7.66 -20.26
CA ILE A 45 0.17 6.51 -19.40
C ILE A 45 0.80 5.39 -20.23
N ASN A 46 1.81 4.75 -19.67
CA ASN A 46 2.46 3.58 -20.24
C ASN A 46 2.56 2.47 -19.21
N CYS A 47 1.89 1.35 -19.46
CA CYS A 47 1.93 0.20 -18.57
C CYS A 47 2.89 -0.85 -19.12
N LYS A 48 3.81 -1.30 -18.28
CA LYS A 48 4.87 -2.25 -18.63
C LYS A 48 4.88 -3.38 -17.64
N THR A 49 4.64 -4.56 -18.19
CA THR A 49 4.77 -5.83 -17.51
C THR A 49 6.11 -6.47 -17.87
N ARG A 50 6.64 -7.26 -16.94
CA ARG A 50 7.87 -8.02 -17.11
C ARG A 50 7.62 -9.49 -16.88
N ASN A 51 8.40 -10.31 -17.56
CA ASN A 51 8.32 -11.78 -17.44
C ASN A 51 9.36 -12.33 -16.46
N ASN A 52 10.16 -11.46 -15.83
CA ASN A 52 11.25 -11.84 -14.94
C ASN A 52 11.40 -10.84 -13.79
N ARG A 53 11.56 -11.33 -12.56
CA ARG A 53 11.68 -10.53 -11.32
C ARG A 53 13.12 -10.20 -10.95
N ASN A 54 14.06 -10.33 -11.89
CA ASN A 54 15.47 -10.02 -11.65
C ASN A 54 15.64 -8.56 -11.19
N GLY A 55 16.36 -8.39 -10.08
CA GLY A 55 16.60 -7.08 -9.46
C GLY A 55 15.39 -6.48 -8.74
N TYR A 56 14.26 -7.20 -8.63
CA TYR A 56 13.02 -6.74 -7.97
C TYR A 56 12.66 -5.30 -8.39
N LYS A 57 12.37 -4.42 -7.42
CA LYS A 57 12.01 -3.01 -7.65
C LYS A 57 13.09 -2.22 -8.41
N ALA A 58 14.36 -2.40 -8.06
CA ALA A 58 15.45 -1.71 -8.73
C ALA A 58 15.60 -2.16 -10.20
N GLY A 59 15.42 -3.46 -10.45
CA GLY A 59 15.38 -4.00 -11.80
C GLY A 59 14.21 -3.45 -12.62
N ALA A 60 13.02 -3.33 -12.00
CA ALA A 60 11.81 -2.76 -12.60
C ALA A 60 12.05 -1.34 -13.06
N LEU A 61 12.58 -0.51 -12.16
CA LEU A 61 12.90 0.88 -12.44
C LEU A 61 13.94 1.00 -13.57
N LYS A 62 15.00 0.18 -13.54
CA LYS A 62 16.03 0.20 -14.59
C LYS A 62 15.45 -0.07 -15.98
N GLU A 63 14.70 -1.17 -16.16
CA GLU A 63 14.10 -1.50 -17.46
C GLU A 63 13.00 -0.49 -17.87
N GLY A 64 12.34 0.13 -16.91
CA GLY A 64 11.38 1.22 -17.13
C GLY A 64 12.04 2.46 -17.72
N LEU A 65 13.20 2.85 -17.17
CA LEU A 65 13.98 4.00 -17.63
C LEU A 65 14.69 3.76 -18.96
N GLU A 66 15.00 2.52 -19.31
CA GLU A 66 15.61 2.16 -20.61
C GLU A 66 14.62 2.21 -21.80
N LYS A 67 13.34 2.53 -21.58
CA LYS A 67 12.35 2.60 -22.65
C LYS A 67 12.52 3.85 -23.52
N GLN A 68 12.37 3.69 -24.83
CA GLN A 68 12.60 4.75 -25.83
C GLN A 68 11.75 6.02 -25.65
N TYR A 69 10.54 5.88 -25.09
CA TYR A 69 9.63 7.00 -24.83
C TYR A 69 9.97 7.75 -23.53
N VAL A 70 10.84 7.20 -22.67
CA VAL A 70 11.28 7.85 -21.43
C VAL A 70 12.47 8.75 -21.76
N LYS A 71 12.14 9.94 -22.26
CA LYS A 71 13.10 11.04 -22.44
C LYS A 71 12.80 12.13 -21.43
N THR A 72 13.13 11.86 -20.17
CA THR A 72 12.77 12.70 -19.03
C THR A 72 14.01 13.20 -18.32
N GLU A 73 14.00 14.47 -17.91
CA GLU A 73 15.06 15.08 -17.10
C GLU A 73 14.92 14.70 -15.62
N PHE A 74 13.67 14.63 -15.13
CA PHE A 74 13.35 14.29 -13.76
C PHE A 74 12.51 13.01 -13.70
N VAL A 75 12.70 12.24 -12.62
CA VAL A 75 11.96 11.01 -12.36
C VAL A 75 11.39 11.08 -10.95
N ALA A 76 10.06 11.03 -10.83
CA ALA A 76 9.37 10.85 -9.56
C ALA A 76 8.97 9.38 -9.40
N ILE A 77 9.37 8.76 -8.28
CA ILE A 77 9.08 7.35 -7.99
C ILE A 77 8.07 7.30 -6.85
N PHE A 78 6.92 6.66 -7.11
CA PHE A 78 5.89 6.40 -6.12
C PHE A 78 5.69 4.90 -5.93
N ASP A 79 5.49 4.48 -4.68
CA ASP A 79 4.99 3.14 -4.42
C ASP A 79 3.49 3.05 -4.76
N ALA A 80 3.01 1.84 -5.08
CA ALA A 80 1.62 1.62 -5.50
C ALA A 80 0.56 2.03 -4.45
N TYR A 81 0.96 2.12 -3.18
CA TYR A 81 0.10 2.55 -2.07
C TYR A 81 0.21 4.04 -1.75
N PHE A 82 1.13 4.77 -2.40
CA PHE A 82 1.32 6.19 -2.16
C PHE A 82 0.40 7.03 -3.05
N GLN A 83 -0.28 8.00 -2.43
CA GLN A 83 -1.17 8.95 -3.11
C GLN A 83 -0.52 10.35 -3.04
N PRO A 84 0.17 10.80 -4.10
CA PRO A 84 0.75 12.14 -4.13
C PRO A 84 -0.35 13.22 -4.13
N GLU A 85 0.00 14.39 -3.60
CA GLU A 85 -0.85 15.60 -3.70
C GLU A 85 -0.76 16.17 -5.11
N GLU A 86 -1.81 16.86 -5.57
CA GLU A 86 -1.89 17.40 -6.94
C GLU A 86 -0.71 18.35 -7.25
N ASP A 87 -0.24 19.10 -6.25
CA ASP A 87 0.85 20.07 -6.37
C ASP A 87 2.25 19.48 -6.12
N PHE A 88 2.38 18.15 -6.02
CA PHE A 88 3.62 17.48 -5.62
C PHE A 88 4.82 17.87 -6.50
N LEU A 89 4.65 17.87 -7.83
CA LEU A 89 5.73 18.21 -8.77
C LEU A 89 6.10 19.69 -8.70
N TRP A 90 5.10 20.58 -8.60
CA TRP A 90 5.31 22.01 -8.40
C TRP A 90 6.09 22.33 -7.13
N ARG A 91 5.97 21.51 -6.08
CA ARG A 91 6.70 21.68 -4.83
C ARG A 91 8.08 21.04 -4.81
N THR A 92 8.36 20.07 -5.67
CA THR A 92 9.61 19.29 -5.62
C THR A 92 10.60 19.67 -6.71
N ILE A 93 10.13 19.91 -7.94
CA ILE A 93 10.98 20.23 -9.09
C ILE A 93 11.75 21.55 -8.93
N PRO A 94 11.20 22.65 -8.37
CA PRO A 94 11.96 23.89 -8.20
C PRO A 94 13.28 23.73 -7.44
N TYR A 95 13.32 22.88 -6.40
CA TYR A 95 14.55 22.61 -5.65
C TYR A 95 15.65 21.97 -6.51
N LEU A 96 15.28 21.15 -7.50
CA LEU A 96 16.22 20.53 -8.43
C LEU A 96 16.67 21.51 -9.52
N LEU A 97 15.79 22.44 -9.93
CA LEU A 97 16.11 23.46 -10.93
C LEU A 97 16.98 24.59 -10.37
N GLU A 98 16.74 24.99 -9.13
CA GLU A 98 17.48 26.08 -8.46
C GLU A 98 18.92 25.69 -8.12
N ASN A 99 19.17 24.40 -7.88
CA ASN A 99 20.49 23.92 -7.47
C ASN A 99 20.93 22.68 -8.26
N PRO A 100 21.81 22.83 -9.26
CA PRO A 100 22.26 21.73 -10.11
C PRO A 100 23.11 20.68 -9.37
N ASP A 101 23.59 20.98 -8.17
CA ASP A 101 24.35 20.01 -7.35
C ASP A 101 23.43 19.01 -6.62
N ILE A 102 22.11 19.26 -6.58
CA ILE A 102 21.14 18.39 -5.92
C ILE A 102 20.66 17.31 -6.88
N GLY A 103 21.01 16.05 -6.60
CA GLY A 103 20.58 14.88 -7.39
C GLY A 103 19.29 14.20 -6.91
N LEU A 104 18.74 14.58 -5.74
CA LEU A 104 17.57 13.92 -5.15
C LEU A 104 16.80 14.87 -4.23
N VAL A 105 15.48 14.89 -4.37
CA VAL A 105 14.55 15.51 -3.41
C VAL A 105 13.66 14.42 -2.83
N GLN A 106 13.68 14.28 -1.51
CA GLN A 106 12.84 13.32 -0.79
C GLN A 106 11.72 14.05 -0.05
N ALA A 107 10.47 13.73 -0.37
CA ALA A 107 9.32 14.27 0.34
C ALA A 107 9.22 13.68 1.75
N ARG A 108 8.85 14.52 2.73
CA ARG A 108 8.60 14.07 4.10
C ARG A 108 7.34 13.22 4.17
N TRP A 109 7.41 12.13 4.93
CA TRP A 109 6.27 11.30 5.25
C TRP A 109 5.30 12.08 6.16
N LYS A 110 4.06 12.29 5.71
CA LYS A 110 3.00 12.88 6.53
C LYS A 110 2.49 11.84 7.53
N PHE A 111 3.20 11.71 8.66
CA PHE A 111 2.87 10.75 9.74
C PHE A 111 1.46 10.91 10.30
N TRP A 112 0.84 12.10 10.26
CA TRP A 112 -0.47 12.30 10.86
C TRP A 112 -1.57 11.45 10.23
N LYS A 113 -1.51 11.18 8.91
CA LYS A 113 -2.46 10.28 8.23
C LYS A 113 -2.28 8.85 8.76
N ILE A 114 -1.03 8.41 8.88
CA ILE A 114 -0.68 7.11 9.46
C ILE A 114 -1.23 7.05 10.90
N VAL A 115 -0.90 8.02 11.76
CA VAL A 115 -1.37 8.07 13.15
C VAL A 115 -2.89 8.03 13.23
N ALA A 116 -3.62 8.78 12.38
CA ALA A 116 -5.08 8.75 12.34
C ALA A 116 -5.62 7.34 12.02
N HIS A 117 -5.07 6.67 11.00
CA HIS A 117 -5.44 5.28 10.65
C HIS A 117 -5.09 4.27 11.75
N TRP A 118 -3.97 4.47 12.45
CA TRP A 118 -3.61 3.62 13.59
C TRP A 118 -4.58 3.84 14.76
N VAL A 119 -4.93 5.08 15.05
CA VAL A 119 -5.90 5.40 16.11
C VAL A 119 -7.26 4.76 15.78
N THR A 120 -7.77 4.91 14.56
CA THR A 120 -9.03 4.26 14.17
C THR A 120 -8.93 2.73 14.30
N PHE A 121 -7.84 2.14 13.83
CA PHE A 121 -7.58 0.70 13.99
C PHE A 121 -7.60 0.24 15.45
N PHE A 122 -6.86 0.90 16.34
CA PHE A 122 -6.82 0.52 17.76
C PHE A 122 -8.21 0.60 18.40
N PHE A 123 -8.96 1.66 18.11
CA PHE A 123 -10.29 1.84 18.68
C PHE A 123 -11.28 0.80 18.13
N TYR A 124 -11.32 0.61 16.82
CA TYR A 124 -12.24 -0.33 16.17
C TYR A 124 -11.87 -1.79 16.42
N CYS A 125 -10.59 -2.15 16.37
CA CYS A 125 -10.14 -3.53 16.40
C CYS A 125 -9.72 -4.05 17.78
N ILE A 126 -9.41 -3.17 18.74
CA ILE A 126 -8.93 -3.58 20.07
C ILE A 126 -9.84 -3.04 21.16
N VAL A 127 -10.15 -1.74 21.17
CA VAL A 127 -10.95 -1.13 22.25
C VAL A 127 -12.41 -1.56 22.21
N ILE A 128 -13.07 -1.52 21.04
CA ILE A 128 -14.48 -1.95 20.93
C ILE A 128 -14.68 -3.43 21.29
N PRO A 129 -13.88 -4.39 20.80
CA PRO A 129 -14.01 -5.78 21.20
C PRO A 129 -13.70 -6.04 22.69
N THR A 130 -12.81 -5.26 23.31
CA THR A 130 -12.47 -5.43 24.75
C THR A 130 -13.54 -4.88 25.69
N ILE A 131 -14.25 -3.80 25.31
CA ILE A 131 -15.40 -3.26 26.06
C ILE A 131 -16.56 -4.27 26.17
N VAL A 132 -16.62 -5.20 25.23
CA VAL A 132 -17.61 -6.28 25.24
C VAL A 132 -17.32 -7.28 26.37
N VAL A 133 -16.06 -7.46 26.78
CA VAL A 133 -15.67 -8.30 27.91
C VAL A 133 -16.00 -7.58 29.22
N PRO A 134 -16.66 -8.22 30.20
CA PRO A 134 -17.16 -7.57 31.41
C PRO A 134 -16.06 -7.08 32.36
N GLU A 135 -14.83 -7.57 32.18
CA GLU A 135 -13.67 -7.26 33.03
C GLU A 135 -13.09 -5.86 32.79
N VAL A 136 -13.54 -5.12 31.77
CA VAL A 136 -12.98 -3.83 31.38
C VAL A 136 -14.07 -2.75 31.34
N GLN A 137 -14.14 -1.92 32.39
CA GLN A 137 -15.04 -0.75 32.44
C GLN A 137 -14.40 0.47 31.77
N ILE A 138 -14.30 0.46 30.44
CA ILE A 138 -13.96 1.66 29.66
C ILE A 138 -15.24 2.42 29.30
N SER A 139 -15.16 3.76 29.27
CA SER A 139 -16.25 4.64 28.84
C SER A 139 -16.63 4.35 27.37
N LYS A 140 -17.78 3.69 27.17
CA LYS A 140 -18.37 3.38 25.86
C LYS A 140 -18.43 4.57 24.88
N PRO A 141 -18.86 5.78 25.29
CA PRO A 141 -18.95 6.90 24.35
C PRO A 141 -17.59 7.31 23.79
N LEU A 142 -16.53 7.35 24.62
CA LEU A 142 -15.20 7.74 24.16
C LEU A 142 -14.67 6.79 23.08
N ALA A 143 -14.90 5.49 23.25
CA ALA A 143 -14.44 4.47 22.32
C ALA A 143 -15.14 4.50 20.96
N VAL A 144 -16.35 5.04 20.88
CA VAL A 144 -17.16 5.10 19.65
C VAL A 144 -17.04 6.46 18.98
N TYR A 145 -17.09 7.56 19.74
CA TYR A 145 -17.07 8.91 19.18
C TYR A 145 -15.69 9.29 18.60
N THR A 146 -14.59 8.93 19.26
CA THR A 146 -13.24 9.25 18.77
C THR A 146 -12.98 8.72 17.36
N PRO A 147 -13.16 7.42 17.06
CA PRO A 147 -12.94 6.93 15.71
C PRO A 147 -14.02 7.41 14.73
N ALA A 148 -15.29 7.54 15.15
CA ALA A 148 -16.36 8.05 14.29
C ALA A 148 -16.09 9.49 13.83
N SER A 149 -15.60 10.37 14.70
CA SER A 149 -15.24 11.75 14.35
C SER A 149 -14.09 11.80 13.33
N ILE A 150 -13.07 10.96 13.47
CA ILE A 150 -11.96 10.87 12.52
C ILE A 150 -12.45 10.39 11.15
N THR A 151 -13.30 9.35 11.15
CA THR A 151 -13.89 8.81 9.92
C THR A 151 -14.77 9.82 9.21
N ILE A 152 -15.61 10.57 9.95
CA ILE A 152 -16.45 11.63 9.36
C ILE A 152 -15.57 12.73 8.76
N LEU A 153 -14.50 13.14 9.44
CA LEU A 153 -13.57 14.15 8.92
C LEU A 153 -12.87 13.68 7.63
N ASN A 154 -12.45 12.41 7.58
CA ASN A 154 -11.86 11.80 6.39
C ASN A 154 -12.87 11.65 5.24
N ALA A 155 -14.12 11.30 5.55
CA ALA A 155 -15.19 11.17 4.56
C ALA A 155 -15.60 12.52 3.96
N VAL A 156 -15.69 13.58 4.78
CA VAL A 156 -15.95 14.96 4.32
C VAL A 156 -14.83 15.44 3.40
N SER A 157 -13.58 15.09 3.71
CA SER A 157 -12.43 15.40 2.85
C SER A 157 -12.44 14.66 1.51
N THR A 158 -13.25 13.59 1.39
CA THR A 158 -13.33 12.70 0.21
C THR A 158 -14.79 12.59 -0.25
N SER A 159 -15.44 13.73 -0.47
CA SER A 159 -16.89 13.85 -0.71
C SER A 159 -17.44 13.08 -1.94
N ARG A 160 -16.58 12.50 -2.79
CA ARG A 160 -16.98 11.90 -4.06
C ARG A 160 -17.61 10.50 -3.94
N SER A 161 -17.56 9.86 -2.77
CA SER A 161 -17.86 8.42 -2.62
C SER A 161 -18.56 8.03 -1.30
N LEU A 162 -19.60 8.77 -0.87
CA LEU A 162 -20.28 8.53 0.41
C LEU A 162 -20.93 7.13 0.52
N ASN A 163 -21.42 6.56 -0.58
CA ASN A 163 -22.08 5.25 -0.58
C ASN A 163 -21.15 4.07 -0.26
N LEU A 164 -19.84 4.25 -0.45
CA LEU A 164 -18.83 3.21 -0.18
C LEU A 164 -18.17 3.38 1.19
N VAL A 165 -18.55 4.39 1.98
CA VAL A 165 -17.89 4.71 3.27
C VAL A 165 -17.97 3.53 4.26
N VAL A 166 -19.08 2.81 4.31
CA VAL A 166 -19.24 1.65 5.22
C VAL A 166 -18.25 0.54 4.88
N PHE A 167 -18.14 0.17 3.60
CA PHE A 167 -17.16 -0.81 3.14
C PHE A 167 -15.74 -0.28 3.30
N TRP A 168 -15.53 1.01 3.03
CA TRP A 168 -14.24 1.65 3.18
C TRP A 168 -13.73 1.58 4.62
N ILE A 169 -14.55 1.88 5.64
CA ILE A 169 -14.14 1.81 7.06
C ILE A 169 -13.71 0.39 7.44
N LEU A 170 -14.49 -0.61 7.02
CA LEU A 170 -14.20 -2.03 7.29
C LEU A 170 -12.86 -2.46 6.66
N PHE A 171 -12.66 -2.13 5.38
CA PHE A 171 -11.42 -2.45 4.67
C PHE A 171 -10.23 -1.60 5.11
N GLU A 172 -10.44 -0.33 5.48
CA GLU A 172 -9.42 0.58 5.96
C GLU A 172 -8.78 0.05 7.26
N ASN A 173 -9.59 -0.51 8.16
CA ASN A 173 -9.09 -1.15 9.38
C ASN A 173 -8.15 -2.32 9.06
N VAL A 174 -8.46 -3.15 8.08
CA VAL A 174 -7.56 -4.24 7.66
C VAL A 174 -6.34 -3.70 6.91
N MET A 175 -6.53 -2.76 5.99
CA MET A 175 -5.48 -2.10 5.22
C MET A 175 -4.47 -1.39 6.13
N SER A 176 -4.92 -0.83 7.24
CA SER A 176 -4.08 -0.17 8.22
C SER A 176 -3.00 -1.11 8.77
N ILE A 177 -3.28 -2.42 8.96
CA ILE A 177 -2.28 -3.41 9.39
C ILE A 177 -1.19 -3.58 8.33
N HIS A 178 -1.57 -3.65 7.06
CA HIS A 178 -0.61 -3.80 5.97
C HIS A 178 0.24 -2.53 5.79
N LEU A 179 -0.40 -1.36 5.88
CA LEU A 179 0.29 -0.07 5.86
C LEU A 179 1.23 0.09 7.06
N SER A 180 0.82 -0.41 8.23
CA SER A 180 1.62 -0.46 9.45
C SER A 180 2.87 -1.32 9.28
N LYS A 181 2.70 -2.55 8.77
CA LYS A 181 3.80 -3.45 8.44
C LYS A 181 4.76 -2.80 7.45
N ALA A 182 4.24 -2.19 6.39
CA ALA A 182 5.06 -1.49 5.39
C ALA A 182 5.80 -0.29 5.97
N THR A 183 5.15 0.50 6.84
CA THR A 183 5.76 1.66 7.51
C THR A 183 6.84 1.23 8.50
N ILE A 184 6.60 0.17 9.28
CA ILE A 184 7.59 -0.37 10.21
C ILE A 184 8.79 -0.94 9.43
N ILE A 185 8.56 -1.69 8.37
CA ILE A 185 9.63 -2.20 7.50
C ILE A 185 10.39 -1.03 6.87
N GLY A 186 9.69 0.01 6.38
CA GLY A 186 10.31 1.19 5.79
C GLY A 186 11.13 2.01 6.78
N LEU A 187 10.64 2.18 8.02
CA LEU A 187 11.37 2.85 9.10
C LEU A 187 12.59 2.04 9.55
N LEU A 188 12.43 0.72 9.70
CA LEU A 188 13.54 -0.17 10.04
C LEU A 188 14.57 -0.21 8.92
N GLN A 189 14.15 -0.25 7.65
CA GLN A 189 15.05 -0.14 6.51
C GLN A 189 15.72 1.22 6.44
N ALA A 190 15.04 2.33 6.72
CA ALA A 190 15.66 3.66 6.76
C ALA A 190 16.76 3.73 7.83
N ASN A 191 16.50 3.21 9.03
CA ASN A 191 17.49 3.12 10.10
C ASN A 191 18.67 2.19 9.75
N TRP A 192 18.47 1.19 8.88
CA TRP A 192 19.55 0.31 8.39
C TRP A 192 20.26 0.92 7.17
N VAL A 193 19.61 1.80 6.42
CA VAL A 193 20.18 2.50 5.25
C VAL A 193 21.15 3.59 5.67
N ASP A 194 21.01 4.15 6.87
CA ASP A 194 22.05 5.02 7.47
C ASP A 194 23.41 4.29 7.60
N GLU A 195 23.42 2.95 7.71
CA GLU A 195 24.64 2.12 7.67
C GLU A 195 25.17 1.85 6.24
N TRP A 196 24.35 2.01 5.20
CA TRP A 196 24.71 1.69 3.80
C TRP A 196 24.83 2.91 2.88
N ALA A 197 24.41 4.11 3.31
CA ALA A 197 24.57 5.35 2.54
C ALA A 197 26.01 5.90 2.55
N ALA A 198 26.92 5.28 3.31
CA ALA A 198 28.33 5.63 3.40
C ALA A 198 29.27 4.65 2.67
N THR A 199 28.81 3.91 1.66
CA THR A 199 29.72 3.20 0.74
C THR A 199 29.63 3.80 -0.66
N GLU A 200 30.46 4.83 -0.83
CA GLU A 200 31.28 5.11 -2.01
C GLU A 200 30.61 4.92 -3.39
N LYS A 201 30.23 6.04 -4.00
CA LYS A 201 30.14 6.16 -5.45
C LYS A 201 31.51 5.81 -6.06
N LEU A 202 31.70 4.58 -6.51
CA LEU A 202 32.76 4.25 -7.45
C LEU A 202 32.15 3.83 -8.79
N GLY A 203 32.27 4.73 -9.76
CA GLY A 203 32.01 4.44 -11.16
C GLY A 203 33.03 3.46 -11.74
N ASN A 204 32.57 2.75 -12.76
CA ASN A 204 33.33 2.01 -13.77
C ASN A 204 34.33 0.94 -13.30
N THR A 205 33.98 -0.33 -13.55
CA THR A 205 34.81 -1.20 -14.40
C THR A 205 34.02 -2.44 -14.81
N VAL A 206 33.89 -2.61 -16.13
CA VAL A 206 33.48 -3.86 -16.76
C VAL A 206 34.43 -4.97 -16.31
N LYS A 207 33.90 -6.05 -15.73
CA LYS A 207 34.59 -7.35 -15.57
C LYS A 207 33.70 -8.50 -16.03
N PRO A 208 34.29 -9.60 -16.56
CA PRO A 208 33.71 -10.36 -17.66
C PRO A 208 32.76 -11.49 -17.24
N LYS A 209 31.92 -11.88 -18.21
CA LYS A 209 31.07 -13.08 -18.23
C LYS A 209 31.89 -14.36 -17.94
N SER A 210 31.93 -14.83 -16.71
CA SER A 210 32.34 -16.22 -16.42
C SER A 210 31.69 -16.87 -15.20
N ASN A 211 30.91 -16.14 -14.39
CA ASN A 211 30.21 -16.71 -13.22
C ASN A 211 28.70 -16.99 -13.45
N LEU A 212 28.20 -16.85 -14.69
CA LEU A 212 26.78 -16.95 -15.02
C LEU A 212 26.24 -18.41 -15.09
N VAL A 213 27.10 -19.42 -15.04
CA VAL A 213 26.68 -20.82 -15.28
C VAL A 213 26.36 -21.58 -13.98
N ASN A 214 26.89 -21.19 -12.83
CA ASN A 214 26.75 -22.00 -11.60
C ASN A 214 25.62 -21.56 -10.65
N HIS A 215 24.92 -20.46 -10.92
CA HIS A 215 23.73 -20.06 -10.14
C HIS A 215 22.39 -20.44 -10.79
N VAL A 216 22.41 -21.05 -11.98
CA VAL A 216 21.21 -21.45 -12.75
C VAL A 216 20.59 -22.77 -12.25
N LEU A 217 21.24 -23.49 -11.33
CA LEU A 217 20.71 -24.70 -10.70
C LEU A 217 20.26 -24.47 -9.24
N ARG A 218 19.37 -23.50 -9.01
CA ARG A 218 18.51 -23.53 -7.82
C ARG A 218 17.14 -24.08 -8.22
N LYS A 219 16.88 -25.32 -7.81
CA LYS A 219 15.59 -26.02 -7.95
C LYS A 219 14.42 -25.07 -7.62
N PRO A 220 13.33 -25.04 -8.42
CA PRO A 220 12.14 -24.29 -8.07
C PRO A 220 11.57 -24.89 -6.78
N ARG A 221 11.54 -24.08 -5.71
CA ARG A 221 10.74 -24.44 -4.54
C ARG A 221 9.27 -24.42 -4.98
N PRO A 222 8.47 -25.45 -4.65
CA PRO A 222 7.06 -25.46 -5.01
C PRO A 222 6.36 -24.26 -4.36
N GLN A 223 5.85 -23.37 -5.20
CA GLN A 223 5.08 -22.20 -4.82
C GLN A 223 3.63 -22.63 -4.56
N THR A 224 3.42 -23.39 -3.48
CA THR A 224 2.09 -23.85 -3.02
C THR A 224 1.90 -23.71 -1.52
N SER A 225 2.73 -22.91 -0.85
CA SER A 225 2.38 -22.44 0.50
C SER A 225 1.45 -21.24 0.33
N ARG A 226 0.13 -21.47 0.44
CA ARG A 226 -0.83 -20.40 0.76
C ARG A 226 -0.22 -19.64 1.94
N ARG A 227 0.23 -18.41 1.72
CA ARG A 227 0.80 -17.58 2.79
C ARG A 227 -0.35 -17.16 3.69
N ILE A 228 -0.68 -18.01 4.64
CA ILE A 228 -1.69 -17.69 5.65
C ILE A 228 -1.13 -16.52 6.46
N HIS A 229 -1.90 -15.45 6.47
CA HIS A 229 -1.59 -14.24 7.19
C HIS A 229 -1.96 -14.45 8.67
N VAL A 230 -1.02 -15.01 9.45
CA VAL A 230 -1.26 -15.49 10.83
C VAL A 230 -1.77 -14.38 11.75
N LEU A 231 -1.27 -13.15 11.61
CA LEU A 231 -1.68 -12.03 12.45
C LEU A 231 -3.15 -11.65 12.18
N GLU A 232 -3.52 -11.64 10.90
CA GLU A 232 -4.87 -11.38 10.42
C GLU A 232 -5.84 -12.48 10.88
N LEU A 233 -5.40 -13.76 10.88
CA LEU A 233 -6.15 -14.89 11.43
C LEU A 233 -6.37 -14.75 12.94
N LEU A 234 -5.33 -14.40 13.69
CA LEU A 234 -5.41 -14.19 15.15
C LEU A 234 -6.39 -13.06 15.50
N MET A 235 -6.34 -11.95 14.75
CA MET A 235 -7.26 -10.83 14.93
C MET A 235 -8.72 -11.23 14.62
N GLY A 236 -8.94 -11.97 13.53
CA GLY A 236 -10.26 -12.51 13.19
C GLY A 236 -10.82 -13.44 14.28
N MET A 237 -9.99 -14.34 14.82
CA MET A 237 -10.39 -15.23 15.93
C MET A 237 -10.70 -14.47 17.21
N PHE A 238 -9.93 -13.43 17.53
CA PHE A 238 -10.19 -12.56 18.68
C PHE A 238 -11.55 -11.85 18.54
N MET A 239 -11.82 -11.25 17.39
CA MET A 239 -13.09 -10.57 17.13
C MET A 239 -14.28 -11.51 17.13
N LEU A 240 -14.12 -12.71 16.55
CA LEU A 240 -15.16 -13.73 16.56
C LEU A 240 -15.50 -14.16 17.99
N ARG A 241 -14.48 -14.34 18.85
CA ARG A 241 -14.68 -14.66 20.27
C ARG A 241 -15.46 -13.55 20.98
N CYS A 242 -15.12 -12.28 20.74
CA CYS A 242 -15.85 -11.14 21.28
C CYS A 242 -17.29 -11.06 20.74
N ALA A 243 -17.51 -11.34 19.46
CA ALA A 243 -18.84 -11.34 18.84
C ALA A 243 -19.76 -12.41 19.46
N VAL A 244 -19.25 -13.65 19.60
CA VAL A 244 -19.98 -14.76 20.25
C VAL A 244 -20.26 -14.43 21.72
N TYR A 245 -19.28 -13.88 22.44
CA TYR A 245 -19.49 -13.45 23.82
C TYR A 245 -20.57 -12.37 23.93
N ASN A 246 -20.57 -11.36 23.04
CA ASN A 246 -21.60 -10.33 23.02
C ASN A 246 -22.99 -10.91 22.78
N LEU A 247 -23.10 -11.82 21.80
CA LEU A 247 -24.36 -12.47 21.42
C LEU A 247 -24.96 -13.29 22.57
N LEU A 248 -24.11 -14.01 23.31
CA LEU A 248 -24.55 -14.89 24.40
C LEU A 248 -24.90 -14.13 25.68
N TYR A 249 -24.14 -13.06 26.03
CA TYR A 249 -24.23 -12.44 27.36
C TYR A 249 -24.80 -11.02 27.39
N LYS A 250 -24.56 -10.19 26.36
CA LYS A 250 -24.99 -8.77 26.36
C LYS A 250 -26.18 -8.49 25.43
N LYS A 251 -26.32 -9.24 24.33
CA LYS A 251 -27.35 -9.03 23.28
C LYS A 251 -27.37 -7.59 22.73
N ASP A 252 -26.22 -6.92 22.69
CA ASP A 252 -26.10 -5.58 22.14
C ASP A 252 -25.91 -5.63 20.61
N HIS A 253 -26.39 -4.61 19.88
CA HIS A 253 -26.25 -4.54 18.41
C HIS A 253 -24.79 -4.52 17.89
N PHE A 254 -23.81 -4.30 18.77
CA PHE A 254 -22.38 -4.35 18.44
C PHE A 254 -21.91 -5.72 17.92
N PHE A 255 -22.66 -6.81 18.21
CA PHE A 255 -22.30 -8.13 17.69
C PHE A 255 -22.28 -8.17 16.15
N PHE A 256 -23.18 -7.45 15.48
CA PHE A 256 -23.24 -7.42 14.00
C PHE A 256 -21.94 -6.83 13.41
N TYR A 257 -21.48 -5.73 13.99
CA TYR A 257 -20.24 -5.08 13.58
C TYR A 257 -19.03 -6.00 13.81
N LEU A 258 -18.93 -6.62 14.99
CA LEU A 258 -17.83 -7.54 15.32
C LEU A 258 -17.80 -8.78 14.41
N LEU A 259 -18.97 -9.29 14.02
CA LEU A 259 -19.10 -10.43 13.12
C LEU A 259 -18.65 -10.08 11.69
N LEU A 260 -19.10 -8.93 11.18
CA LEU A 260 -18.68 -8.42 9.86
C LEU A 260 -17.17 -8.20 9.83
N GLN A 261 -16.61 -7.56 10.86
CA GLN A 261 -15.18 -7.27 10.90
C GLN A 261 -14.33 -8.54 11.06
N ALA A 262 -14.78 -9.53 11.84
CA ALA A 262 -14.13 -10.84 11.88
C ALA A 262 -14.12 -11.51 10.51
N GLY A 263 -15.24 -11.40 9.76
CA GLY A 263 -15.36 -11.87 8.38
C GLY A 263 -14.28 -11.27 7.46
N ASP A 264 -14.10 -9.95 7.48
CA ASP A 264 -13.09 -9.28 6.67
C ASP A 264 -11.67 -9.73 7.02
N PHE A 265 -11.35 -9.86 8.32
CA PHE A 265 -10.05 -10.39 8.75
C PHE A 265 -9.83 -11.83 8.29
N PHE A 266 -10.85 -12.70 8.31
CA PHE A 266 -10.73 -14.06 7.79
C PHE A 266 -10.54 -14.11 6.27
N ILE A 267 -11.29 -13.30 5.53
CA ILE A 267 -11.16 -13.17 4.07
C ILE A 267 -9.73 -12.74 3.72
N MET A 268 -9.20 -11.74 4.43
CA MET A 268 -7.84 -11.25 4.25
C MET A 268 -6.78 -12.25 4.74
N ALA A 269 -7.04 -12.98 5.84
CA ALA A 269 -6.14 -14.00 6.39
C ALA A 269 -5.91 -15.17 5.43
N LEU A 270 -6.95 -15.54 4.69
CA LEU A 270 -6.94 -16.59 3.67
C LEU A 270 -6.35 -16.10 2.34
N GLY A 271 -6.04 -14.80 2.21
CA GLY A 271 -5.55 -14.17 1.00
C GLY A 271 -6.61 -14.02 -0.09
N TYR A 272 -7.92 -14.09 0.26
CA TYR A 272 -8.98 -14.06 -0.74
C TYR A 272 -9.02 -12.74 -1.53
N VAL A 273 -8.59 -11.64 -0.90
CA VAL A 273 -8.40 -10.35 -1.56
C VAL A 273 -6.94 -10.27 -2.01
N GLY A 274 -6.73 -10.41 -3.32
CA GLY A 274 -5.43 -10.30 -3.99
C GLY A 274 -4.76 -11.60 -4.41
N THR A 275 -5.31 -12.80 -4.12
CA THR A 275 -4.69 -14.07 -4.58
C THR A 275 -5.63 -15.08 -5.24
N PHE A 276 -6.93 -14.83 -5.38
CA PHE A 276 -7.80 -15.73 -6.14
C PHE A 276 -7.76 -15.40 -7.63
N VAL A 277 -7.03 -16.25 -8.36
CA VAL A 277 -7.14 -16.46 -9.80
C VAL A 277 -8.25 -17.49 -9.99
N PRO A 278 -9.42 -17.15 -10.55
CA PRO A 278 -10.27 -18.16 -11.14
C PRO A 278 -9.53 -18.72 -12.37
N ASN A 279 -9.40 -20.05 -12.43
CA ASN A 279 -8.82 -20.78 -13.57
C ASN A 279 -9.55 -20.51 -14.88
#